data_AF-A0A3A4A632-F1
#
_entry.id   AF-A0A3A4A632-F1
#
_cell.length_a   1.000
_cell.length_b   1.000
_cell.length_c   1.000
_cell.angle_alpha   90.00
_cell.angle_beta   90.00
_cell.angle_gamma   90.00
#
_symmetry.space_group_name_H-M   'P 1'
#
loop_
_entity.id
_entity.type
_entity.pdbx_description
1 polymer ?
#
loop_
_entity_poly.entity_id
_entity_poly.type
_entity_poly.pdbx_seq_one_letter_code
_entity_poly.pdbx_strand_id
1 'polypeptide(L)'
;MRVQSIRRQVPALIQAREEFRSRGDTITGIRGPAATTGRLPRDLAEDYRAYAGDIEYTVLSYRTPIAWVVRDRIVIPPVRYSVTTSRHQSMASAALAWHQ
;
A
#
# COMPACT_ATOMS: atom_id res chain seq x y z
N MET A 1 -16.46 3.22 -24.03
CA MET A 1 -15.38 3.13 -23.02
C MET A 1 -16.01 2.78 -21.67
N ARG A 2 -15.92 1.52 -21.21
CA ARG A 2 -16.51 1.12 -19.91
C ARG A 2 -15.63 1.70 -18.81
N VAL A 3 -16.11 2.73 -18.13
CA VAL A 3 -15.56 3.16 -16.84
C VAL A 3 -15.97 2.09 -15.81
N GLN A 4 -15.31 0.94 -15.84
CA GLN A 4 -15.37 0.03 -14.71
C GLN A 4 -14.69 0.76 -13.55
N SER A 5 -15.44 0.97 -12.47
CA SER A 5 -14.95 1.65 -11.28
C SER A 5 -13.68 0.95 -10.80
N ILE A 6 -12.52 1.63 -10.88
CA ILE A 6 -11.19 1.15 -10.45
C ILE A 6 -11.28 0.43 -9.10
N ARG A 7 -12.20 0.85 -8.21
CA ARG A 7 -12.46 0.25 -6.90
C ARG A 7 -12.66 -1.27 -6.91
N ARG A 8 -13.31 -1.85 -7.93
CA ARG A 8 -13.51 -3.31 -8.01
C ARG A 8 -12.23 -4.05 -8.44
N GLN A 9 -11.30 -3.35 -9.10
CA GLN A 9 -10.04 -3.91 -9.59
C GLN A 9 -8.87 -3.70 -8.62
N VAL A 10 -9.00 -2.80 -7.63
CA VAL A 10 -7.92 -2.50 -6.67
C VAL A 10 -7.28 -3.75 -6.05
N PRO A 11 -8.03 -4.75 -5.54
CA PRO A 11 -7.40 -5.96 -5.00
C PRO A 11 -6.56 -6.70 -6.03
N ALA A 12 -7.04 -6.84 -7.26
CA ALA A 12 -6.32 -7.51 -8.34
C ALA A 12 -5.05 -6.73 -8.75
N LEU A 13 -5.12 -5.40 -8.76
CA LEU A 13 -3.96 -4.53 -9.05
C LEU A 13 -2.91 -4.60 -7.94
N ILE A 14 -3.32 -4.63 -6.66
CA ILE A 14 -2.42 -4.85 -5.53
C ILE A 14 -1.78 -6.24 -5.62
N GLN A 15 -2.58 -7.25 -5.92
CA GLN A 15 -2.13 -8.64 -6.07
C GLN A 15 -1.05 -8.75 -7.17
N ALA A 16 -1.31 -8.15 -8.34
CA ALA A 16 -0.36 -8.11 -9.46
C ALA A 16 0.82 -7.15 -9.23
N ARG A 17 0.87 -6.43 -8.10
CA ARG A 17 1.84 -5.36 -7.81
C ARG A 17 1.89 -4.29 -8.91
N GLU A 18 0.74 -4.04 -9.54
CA GLU A 18 0.59 -3.02 -10.57
C GLU A 18 0.38 -1.65 -9.94
N GLU A 19 0.86 -0.62 -10.65
CA GLU A 19 0.66 0.75 -10.23
C GLU A 19 -0.77 1.18 -10.55
N PHE A 20 -1.41 1.86 -9.61
CA PHE A 20 -2.73 2.41 -9.82
C PHE A 20 -2.98 3.56 -8.85
N ARG A 21 -3.92 4.42 -9.22
CA ARG A 21 -4.38 5.52 -8.38
C ARG A 21 -5.90 5.53 -8.35
N SER A 22 -6.48 5.39 -7.17
CA SER A 22 -7.92 5.58 -7.01
C SER A 22 -8.28 7.06 -7.05
N ARG A 23 -9.57 7.36 -7.26
CA ARG A 23 -10.06 8.74 -7.27
C ARG A 23 -9.72 9.45 -5.95
N GLY A 24 -9.07 10.61 -6.05
CA GLY A 24 -8.68 11.43 -4.90
C GLY A 24 -7.56 10.82 -4.05
N ASP A 25 -6.77 9.91 -4.62
CA ASP A 25 -5.62 9.25 -3.99
C ASP A 25 -5.96 8.49 -2.71
N THR A 26 -7.24 8.16 -2.50
CA THR A 26 -7.71 7.51 -1.26
C THR A 26 -6.97 6.20 -0.98
N ILE A 27 -6.65 5.47 -2.04
CA ILE A 27 -5.70 4.36 -2.06
C ILE A 27 -4.92 4.36 -3.38
N THR A 28 -3.62 4.09 -3.31
CA THR A 28 -2.71 4.09 -4.46
C THR A 28 -1.74 2.92 -4.33
N GLY A 29 -1.41 2.27 -5.44
CA GLY A 29 -0.31 1.32 -5.56
C GLY A 29 0.81 1.93 -6.39
N ILE A 30 2.05 1.85 -5.91
CA ILE A 30 3.23 2.36 -6.61
C ILE A 30 4.35 1.31 -6.60
N ARG A 31 5.21 1.33 -7.62
CA ARG A 31 6.47 0.59 -7.58
C ARG A 31 7.48 1.33 -6.72
N GLY A 32 8.26 0.57 -5.96
CA GLY A 32 9.30 1.12 -5.11
C GLY A 32 8.78 1.85 -3.85
N PRO A 33 9.66 2.62 -3.20
CA PRO A 33 9.33 3.40 -2.02
C PRO A 33 8.53 4.66 -2.36
N ALA A 34 7.65 5.06 -1.46
CA ALA A 34 6.95 6.33 -1.52
C ALA A 34 7.89 7.47 -1.12
N ALA A 35 7.80 8.61 -1.81
CA ALA A 35 8.57 9.81 -1.50
C ALA A 35 8.22 10.43 -0.13
N THR A 36 7.09 10.07 0.47
CA THR A 36 6.65 10.53 1.78
C THR A 36 6.13 9.37 2.62
N THR A 37 6.37 9.44 3.92
CA THR A 37 5.86 8.47 4.91
C THR A 37 4.50 8.91 5.48
N GLY A 38 3.96 10.05 5.05
CA GLY A 38 2.65 10.54 5.47
C GLY A 38 2.49 10.57 6.99
N ARG A 39 1.53 9.81 7.51
CA ARG A 39 1.22 9.71 8.95
C ARG A 39 1.83 8.48 9.64
N LEU A 40 2.81 7.78 9.05
CA LEU A 40 3.48 6.69 9.77
C LEU A 40 4.04 7.20 11.11
N PRO A 41 3.91 6.41 12.19
CA PRO A 41 4.69 6.62 13.41
C PRO A 41 6.18 6.69 13.08
N ARG A 42 6.92 7.47 13.87
CA ARG A 42 8.34 7.78 13.63
C ARG A 42 9.17 6.52 13.39
N ASP A 43 9.12 5.57 14.33
CA ASP A 43 9.96 4.37 14.28
C ASP A 43 9.69 3.55 13.00
N LEU A 44 8.42 3.40 12.63
CA LEU A 44 8.04 2.70 11.39
C LEU A 44 8.42 3.48 10.13
N ALA A 45 8.42 4.82 10.18
CA ALA A 45 8.87 5.65 9.08
C ALA A 45 10.39 5.55 8.90
N GLU A 46 11.15 5.41 9.99
CA GLU A 46 12.59 5.18 9.98
C GLU A 46 12.91 3.81 9.40
N ASP A 47 12.23 2.74 9.86
CA ASP A 47 12.34 1.40 9.27
C ASP A 47 12.03 1.43 7.77
N TYR A 48 10.91 2.05 7.38
CA TYR A 48 10.50 2.16 5.97
C TYR A 48 11.59 2.82 5.10
N ARG A 49 12.22 3.88 5.60
CA ARG A 49 13.30 4.58 4.89
C ARG A 49 14.59 3.76 4.84
N ALA A 50 14.92 3.04 5.90
CA ALA A 50 16.08 2.17 5.95
C ALA A 50 16.01 1.07 4.88
N TYR A 51 14.81 0.56 4.60
CA TYR A 51 14.56 -0.42 3.55
C TYR A 51 14.23 0.15 2.18
N ALA A 52 14.24 1.48 1.98
CA ALA A 52 13.73 2.09 0.76
C ALA A 52 14.37 1.56 -0.54
N GLY A 53 15.67 1.22 -0.51
CA GLY A 53 16.37 0.62 -1.65
C GLY A 53 15.95 -0.82 -1.98
N ASP A 54 15.31 -1.50 -1.03
CA ASP A 54 14.85 -2.89 -1.14
C ASP A 54 13.32 -3.01 -1.31
N ILE A 55 12.58 -1.90 -1.22
CA ILE A 55 11.12 -1.90 -1.39
C ILE A 55 10.80 -2.07 -2.88
N GLU A 56 10.01 -3.09 -3.20
CA GLU A 56 9.59 -3.41 -4.56
C GLU A 56 8.24 -2.76 -4.90
N TYR A 57 7.34 -2.71 -3.92
CA TYR A 57 5.97 -2.24 -4.10
C TYR A 57 5.43 -1.61 -2.82
N THR A 58 4.70 -0.51 -2.94
CA THR A 58 4.05 0.16 -1.79
C THR A 58 2.59 0.43 -2.08
N VAL A 59 1.73 0.10 -1.11
CA VAL A 59 0.33 0.54 -1.05
C VAL A 59 0.21 1.73 -0.10
N LEU A 60 -0.37 2.81 -0.59
CA LEU A 60 -0.61 4.06 0.12
C LEU A 60 -2.11 4.21 0.41
N SER A 61 -2.45 4.67 1.61
CA SER A 61 -3.76 5.26 1.90
C SER A 61 -3.57 6.77 2.00
N TYR A 62 -4.20 7.52 1.11
CA TYR A 62 -3.85 8.92 0.85
C TYR A 62 -2.36 9.06 0.51
N ARG A 63 -1.54 9.47 1.47
CA ARG A 63 -0.08 9.63 1.33
C ARG A 63 0.71 8.82 2.37
N THR A 64 0.05 7.91 3.08
CA THR A 64 0.65 7.14 4.16
C THR A 64 0.84 5.70 3.68
N PRO A 65 2.07 5.17 3.66
CA PRO A 65 2.30 3.75 3.41
C PRO A 65 1.51 2.88 4.41
N ILE A 66 0.76 1.92 3.90
CA ILE A 66 -0.10 1.04 4.70
C ILE A 66 0.16 -0.45 4.45
N ALA A 67 0.93 -0.77 3.42
CA ALA A 67 1.55 -2.08 3.19
C ALA A 67 2.69 -1.88 2.19
N TRP A 68 3.75 -2.68 2.29
CA TRP A 68 4.82 -2.71 1.29
C TRP A 68 5.46 -4.09 1.19
N VAL A 69 6.06 -4.36 0.02
CA VAL A 69 6.86 -5.56 -0.23
C VAL A 69 8.32 -5.17 -0.22
N VAL A 70 9.10 -5.86 0.61
CA VAL A 70 10.54 -5.66 0.78
C VAL A 70 11.24 -7.02 0.80
N ARG A 71 12.14 -7.28 -0.15
CA ARG A 71 12.84 -8.57 -0.28
C ARG A 71 11.89 -9.76 -0.17
N ASP A 72 10.83 -9.78 -0.98
CA ASP A 72 9.74 -10.77 -0.95
C ASP A 72 8.93 -10.89 0.36
N ARG A 73 9.17 -10.03 1.35
CA ARG A 73 8.38 -9.98 2.60
C ARG A 73 7.32 -8.90 2.50
N ILE A 74 6.12 -9.25 2.92
CA ILE A 74 5.00 -8.31 3.05
C ILE A 74 5.05 -7.70 4.44
N VAL A 75 5.14 -6.38 4.52
CA VAL A 75 5.08 -5.64 5.78
C VAL A 75 3.81 -4.82 5.82
N ILE A 76 3.08 -4.96 6.94
CA ILE A 76 1.85 -4.21 7.21
C ILE A 76 2.02 -3.58 8.59
N PRO A 77 2.10 -2.24 8.68
CA PRO A 77 2.32 -1.57 9.96
C PRO A 77 1.13 -1.84 10.89
N PRO A 78 1.35 -2.25 12.15
CA PRO A 78 0.29 -2.60 13.10
C PRO A 78 -0.36 -1.36 13.72
N VAL A 79 -0.66 -0.36 12.89
CA VAL A 79 -1.16 0.96 13.30
C VAL A 79 -2.58 1.12 12.81
N ARG A 80 -3.49 1.37 13.75
CA ARG A 80 -4.89 1.71 13.44
C ARG A 80 -5.02 3.23 13.32
N TYR A 81 -5.15 3.71 12.09
CA TYR A 81 -5.35 5.15 11.84
C TYR A 81 -6.83 5.55 11.92
N SER A 82 -7.61 5.19 10.90
CA SER A 82 -9.03 5.51 10.76
C SER A 82 -9.76 4.31 10.19
N VAL A 83 -11.09 4.27 10.31
CA VAL A 83 -11.92 3.16 9.76
C VAL A 83 -11.63 2.94 8.27
N THR A 84 -11.51 4.01 7.49
CA THR A 84 -11.19 3.93 6.05
C THR A 84 -9.79 3.33 5.84
N THR A 85 -8.79 3.81 6.58
CA THR A 85 -7.41 3.32 6.42
C THR A 85 -7.27 1.87 6.87
N SER A 86 -7.97 1.47 7.94
CA SER A 86 -8.01 0.07 8.38
C SER A 86 -8.64 -0.83 7.33
N ARG A 87 -9.71 -0.39 6.64
CA ARG A 87 -10.28 -1.15 5.51
C ARG A 87 -9.29 -1.27 4.35
N HIS A 88 -8.56 -0.21 4.04
CA HIS A 88 -7.51 -0.26 3.02
C HIS A 88 -6.37 -1.21 3.40
N GLN A 89 -5.94 -1.21 4.66
CA GLN A 89 -4.94 -2.14 5.20
C GLN A 89 -5.40 -3.60 5.11
N SER A 90 -6.63 -3.90 5.55
CA SER A 90 -7.18 -5.26 5.45
C SER A 90 -7.27 -5.74 4.00
N MET A 91 -7.67 -4.87 3.08
CA MET A 91 -7.71 -5.18 1.65
C MET A 91 -6.31 -5.42 1.08
N ALA A 92 -5.32 -4.58 1.41
CA ALA A 92 -3.94 -4.76 0.98
C ALA A 92 -3.34 -6.06 1.54
N SER A 93 -3.60 -6.34 2.83
CA SER A 93 -3.21 -7.60 3.49
C SER A 93 -3.76 -8.81 2.76
N ALA A 94 -5.06 -8.81 2.47
CA ALA A 94 -5.70 -9.91 1.78
C ALA A 94 -5.13 -10.08 0.37
N ALA A 95 -4.98 -9.00 -0.41
CA ALA A 95 -4.48 -9.08 -1.77
C ALA A 95 -3.02 -9.55 -1.87
N LEU A 96 -2.16 -9.14 -0.94
CA LEU A 96 -0.74 -9.52 -0.94
C LEU A 96 -0.51 -10.94 -0.42
N ALA A 97 -1.33 -11.42 0.53
CA ALA A 97 -1.16 -12.75 1.13
C ALA A 97 -1.43 -13.93 0.17
N TRP A 98 -2.17 -13.71 -0.92
CA TRP A 98 -2.53 -14.77 -1.88
C TRP A 98 -1.39 -15.18 -2.82
N HIS A 99 -0.20 -14.58 -2.69
CA HIS A 99 0.99 -14.86 -3.49
C HIS A 99 2.11 -15.63 -2.75
N GLN A 100 1.79 -16.24 -1.59
CA GLN A 100 2.68 -17.18 -0.89
C GLN A 100 2.29 -18.62 -1.21
#